data_AF-A0A849UGE0-F1
#
_entry.id   AF-A0A849UGE0-F1
#
_cell.length_a   1.000
_cell.length_b   1.000
_cell.length_c   1.000
_cell.angle_alpha   90.00
_cell.angle_beta   90.00
_cell.angle_gamma   90.00
#
_symmetry.space_group_name_H-M   'P 1'
#
loop_
_entity.id
_entity.type
_entity.pdbx_description
1 polymer ?
#
loop_
_entity_poly.entity_id
_entity_poly.type
_entity_poly.pdbx_seq_one_letter_code
_entity_poly.pdbx_strand_id
1 'polypeptide(L)'
;MYKSLKPSHSSALCAAFLATFLSACHASPQSEKVTTTAESAVKVAATEIVVDSGPDLEFRGTISGDPLDFKDGKGDDTPAVKQFKKTGKNPYNNDEAVIKNGYTIFSTACSGCHGHLAEGKLGPALHDDYWTYPGNQFDKGFFETIYGGGQGMMGPQKGLISQDEILQVMSWIRSIYDGDPKKAKWKK
;
A
#
# COMPACT_ATOMS: atom_id res chain seq x y z
N MET A 1 -50.13 2.44 48.31
CA MET A 1 -49.29 1.38 48.91
C MET A 1 -47.84 1.85 48.87
N TYR A 2 -47.34 2.37 49.99
CA TYR A 2 -45.96 2.81 50.18
C TYR A 2 -45.21 1.77 51.02
N LYS A 3 -44.04 1.31 50.55
CA LYS A 3 -42.94 0.78 51.36
C LYS A 3 -41.66 1.30 50.67
N SER A 4 -41.04 2.38 51.11
CA SER A 4 -40.23 2.54 52.33
C SER A 4 -39.12 1.49 52.43
N LEU A 5 -37.93 1.86 51.94
CA LEU A 5 -36.63 1.41 52.45
C LEU A 5 -35.68 2.62 52.40
N LYS A 6 -35.22 3.02 53.58
CA LYS A 6 -34.29 4.12 53.87
C LYS A 6 -32.94 3.53 54.37
N PRO A 7 -31.89 4.36 54.55
CA PRO A 7 -30.47 4.03 54.33
C PRO A 7 -29.67 3.74 55.61
N SER A 8 -28.40 3.31 55.45
CA SER A 8 -27.35 3.22 56.50
C SER A 8 -26.02 2.89 55.80
N HIS A 9 -24.83 3.42 56.07
CA HIS A 9 -24.33 4.42 57.02
C HIS A 9 -22.92 4.90 56.56
N SER A 10 -22.64 6.18 56.83
CA SER A 10 -21.38 6.76 57.37
C SER A 10 -20.04 6.49 56.67
N SER A 11 -19.37 7.52 56.11
CA SER A 11 -18.61 8.61 56.80
C SER A 11 -17.31 8.07 57.41
N ALA A 12 -16.14 8.70 57.35
CA ALA A 12 -15.52 9.83 56.67
C ALA A 12 -14.05 9.83 57.18
N LEU A 13 -13.23 10.76 56.69
CA LEU A 13 -11.94 11.19 57.28
C LEU A 13 -10.79 10.19 57.07
N CYS A 14 -9.52 10.56 56.88
CA CYS A 14 -8.79 11.82 57.02
C CYS A 14 -7.49 11.62 56.21
N ALA A 15 -7.09 12.58 55.38
CA ALA A 15 -6.00 13.53 55.66
C ALA A 15 -4.57 13.02 55.39
N ALA A 16 -3.81 13.93 54.80
CA ALA A 16 -2.50 13.79 54.19
C ALA A 16 -1.31 13.71 55.17
N PHE A 17 -0.20 13.14 54.70
CA PHE A 17 1.20 13.47 55.06
C PHE A 17 2.06 13.13 53.82
N LEU A 18 2.49 14.08 52.98
CA LEU A 18 3.63 15.02 53.08
C LEU A 18 5.01 14.37 53.29
N ALA A 19 5.81 14.46 52.19
CA ALA A 19 7.27 14.62 52.13
C ALA A 19 8.10 13.41 52.61
N THR A 20 9.26 13.05 52.06
CA THR A 20 10.32 13.69 51.27
C THR A 20 11.16 12.54 50.72
N PHE A 21 11.62 12.57 49.47
CA PHE A 21 12.98 12.14 49.11
C PHE A 21 13.32 12.68 47.70
N LEU A 22 13.68 13.97 47.67
CA LEU A 22 14.63 14.49 46.70
C LEU A 22 16.02 14.13 47.23
N SER A 23 16.81 13.40 46.44
CA SER A 23 18.26 13.57 46.46
C SER A 23 18.75 13.64 45.02
N ALA A 24 19.22 14.83 44.68
CA ALA A 24 19.78 15.22 43.42
C ALA A 24 21.19 14.64 43.24
N CYS A 25 21.56 14.34 41.99
CA CYS A 25 22.84 14.60 41.36
C CYS A 25 22.67 14.30 39.86
N HIS A 26 23.13 15.07 38.89
CA HIS A 26 23.62 16.44 38.76
C HIS A 26 23.67 16.64 37.24
N ALA A 27 23.00 17.66 36.70
CA ALA A 27 23.10 18.00 35.29
C ALA A 27 24.38 18.81 35.04
N SER A 28 25.12 18.49 33.97
CA SER A 28 25.75 19.50 33.11
C SER A 28 26.32 18.90 31.82
N PRO A 29 26.48 19.74 30.78
CA PRO A 29 26.20 19.38 29.38
C PRO A 29 27.48 19.14 28.59
N GLN A 30 27.40 18.35 27.51
CA GLN A 30 28.26 18.57 26.34
C GLN A 30 27.47 18.32 25.05
N SER A 31 27.40 19.38 24.25
CA SER A 31 27.15 19.25 22.82
C SER A 31 28.38 18.58 22.19
N GLU A 32 28.18 17.52 21.44
CA GLU A 32 29.12 17.12 20.42
C GLU A 32 28.36 16.88 19.12
N LYS A 33 28.74 17.65 18.10
CA LYS A 33 28.51 17.31 16.70
C LYS A 33 29.10 15.91 16.48
N VAL A 34 28.27 14.93 16.14
CA VAL A 34 28.72 13.76 15.40
C VAL A 34 28.27 13.93 13.96
N THR A 35 29.09 14.68 13.23
CA THR A 35 29.28 14.45 11.80
C THR A 35 30.23 13.28 11.68
N THR A 36 29.73 12.07 11.42
CA THR A 36 30.47 11.07 10.66
C THR A 36 29.49 10.01 10.17
N THR A 37 29.17 10.13 8.90
CA THR A 37 29.06 9.01 7.94
C THR A 37 29.23 7.62 8.55
N ALA A 38 28.12 6.92 8.72
CA ALA A 38 28.06 5.48 8.56
C ALA A 38 26.95 5.22 7.54
N GLU A 39 27.34 5.36 6.29
CA GLU A 39 26.69 4.80 5.12
C GLU A 39 26.54 3.30 5.36
N SER A 40 25.42 2.90 5.98
CA SER A 40 24.94 1.54 5.86
C SER A 40 24.40 1.43 4.45
N ALA A 41 25.32 1.21 3.52
CA ALA A 41 25.02 0.75 2.18
C ALA A 41 24.34 -0.61 2.33
N VAL A 42 23.03 -0.59 2.60
CA VAL A 42 22.14 -1.64 2.15
C VAL A 42 22.33 -1.64 0.65
N LYS A 43 23.11 -2.60 0.17
CA LYS A 43 23.12 -3.02 -1.22
C LYS A 43 21.71 -3.48 -1.52
N VAL A 44 20.83 -2.54 -1.85
CA VAL A 44 19.70 -2.80 -2.71
C VAL A 44 20.36 -3.37 -3.95
N ALA A 45 20.11 -4.65 -4.23
CA ALA A 45 20.42 -5.22 -5.52
C ALA A 45 19.51 -4.48 -6.51
N ALA A 46 19.93 -3.27 -6.89
CA ALA A 46 19.37 -2.52 -7.97
C ALA A 46 19.70 -3.32 -9.22
N THR A 47 18.79 -4.21 -9.57
CA THR A 47 18.61 -4.55 -10.98
C THR A 47 18.44 -3.20 -11.65
N GLU A 48 19.44 -2.76 -12.42
CA GLU A 48 19.35 -1.48 -13.13
C GLU A 48 18.07 -1.53 -13.97
N ILE A 49 17.10 -0.69 -13.60
CA ILE A 49 15.86 -0.51 -14.35
C ILE A 49 16.27 0.19 -15.64
N VAL A 50 16.52 -0.60 -16.68
CA VAL A 50 16.87 -0.09 -18.02
C VAL A 50 15.62 0.54 -18.60
N VAL A 51 15.56 1.86 -18.55
CA VAL A 51 14.47 2.63 -19.14
C VAL A 51 14.64 2.61 -20.66
N ASP A 52 13.76 1.87 -21.34
CA ASP A 52 13.70 1.83 -22.81
C ASP A 52 13.53 3.23 -23.42
N SER A 53 13.99 3.46 -24.65
CA SER A 53 13.97 4.79 -25.29
C SER A 53 12.71 5.07 -26.13
N GLY A 54 11.78 4.11 -26.25
CA GLY A 54 10.54 4.26 -27.01
C GLY A 54 9.56 5.30 -26.44
N PRO A 55 8.53 5.67 -27.23
CA PRO A 55 7.43 6.49 -26.76
C PRO A 55 6.61 5.75 -25.70
N ASP A 56 5.96 6.50 -24.81
CA ASP A 56 5.06 5.92 -23.83
C ASP A 56 3.90 5.20 -24.53
N LEU A 57 3.48 4.07 -23.97
CA LEU A 57 2.29 3.37 -24.39
C LEU A 57 1.06 4.22 -24.09
N GLU A 58 0.04 4.05 -24.92
CA GLU A 58 -1.26 4.64 -24.63
C GLU A 58 -2.01 3.77 -23.61
N PHE A 59 -2.38 4.38 -22.48
CA PHE A 59 -3.20 3.76 -21.45
C PHE A 59 -4.64 4.24 -21.57
N ARG A 60 -5.59 3.30 -21.53
CA ARG A 60 -7.01 3.57 -21.72
C ARG A 60 -7.83 3.04 -20.57
N GLY A 61 -8.88 3.75 -20.17
CA GLY A 61 -9.79 3.31 -19.12
C GLY A 61 -10.45 1.98 -19.48
N THR A 62 -10.48 1.04 -18.54
CA THR A 62 -11.00 -0.32 -18.78
C THR A 62 -12.46 -0.35 -19.24
N ILE A 63 -13.27 0.63 -18.82
CA ILE A 63 -14.70 0.69 -19.16
C ILE A 63 -14.98 1.60 -20.34
N SER A 64 -14.48 2.85 -20.32
CA SER A 64 -14.80 3.84 -21.36
C SER A 64 -13.89 3.76 -22.59
N GLY A 65 -12.68 3.20 -22.45
CA GLY A 65 -11.66 3.21 -23.50
C GLY A 65 -10.99 4.58 -23.70
N ASP A 66 -11.38 5.60 -22.93
CA ASP A 66 -10.79 6.93 -23.03
C ASP A 66 -9.33 6.93 -22.54
N PRO A 67 -8.45 7.76 -23.13
CA PRO A 67 -7.08 7.91 -22.65
C PRO A 67 -7.04 8.31 -21.17
N LEU A 68 -6.16 7.68 -20.40
CA LEU A 68 -5.96 8.00 -18.98
C LEU A 68 -5.05 9.22 -18.82
N ASP A 69 -5.48 10.18 -17.98
CA ASP A 69 -4.68 11.32 -17.59
C ASP A 69 -3.84 10.99 -16.34
N PHE A 70 -2.52 11.12 -16.46
CA PHE A 70 -1.53 10.86 -15.40
C PHE A 70 -1.22 12.05 -14.50
N LYS A 71 -1.97 13.15 -14.62
CA LYS A 71 -1.86 14.33 -13.75
C LYS A 71 -2.69 14.19 -12.49
N ASP A 72 -2.40 13.16 -11.68
CA ASP A 72 -3.13 12.86 -10.44
C ASP A 72 -2.59 13.57 -9.19
N GLY A 73 -1.41 14.21 -9.29
CA GLY A 73 -0.78 14.94 -8.20
C GLY A 73 -0.27 14.06 -7.05
N LYS A 74 -0.07 12.75 -7.28
CA LYS A 74 0.33 11.79 -6.23
C LYS A 74 1.81 11.47 -6.14
N GLY A 75 2.64 12.17 -6.88
CA GLY A 75 4.09 12.04 -6.83
C GLY A 75 4.71 12.08 -8.21
N ASP A 76 6.04 12.11 -8.24
CA ASP A 76 6.79 12.07 -9.48
C ASP A 76 6.81 10.64 -10.06
N ASP A 77 6.97 10.56 -11.38
CA ASP A 77 7.20 9.29 -12.05
C ASP A 77 8.57 8.71 -11.65
N THR A 78 8.53 7.69 -10.80
CA THR A 78 9.70 6.87 -10.43
C THR A 78 10.30 6.21 -11.68
N PRO A 79 11.58 5.76 -11.64
CA PRO A 79 12.15 5.00 -12.75
C PRO A 79 11.31 3.79 -13.16
N ALA A 80 10.68 3.12 -12.18
CA ALA A 80 9.78 2.00 -12.43
C ALA A 80 8.51 2.43 -13.18
N VAL A 81 7.87 3.52 -12.77
CA VAL A 81 6.70 4.07 -13.47
C VAL A 81 7.06 4.47 -14.90
N LYS A 82 8.22 5.09 -15.12
CA LYS A 82 8.71 5.45 -16.46
C LYS A 82 8.91 4.22 -17.34
N GLN A 83 9.59 3.19 -16.85
CA GLN A 83 9.77 1.94 -17.59
C GLN A 83 8.42 1.26 -17.85
N PHE A 84 7.52 1.24 -16.88
CA PHE A 84 6.20 0.66 -17.01
C PHE A 84 5.38 1.37 -18.09
N LYS A 85 5.39 2.71 -18.12
CA LYS A 85 4.68 3.48 -19.16
C LYS A 85 5.18 3.18 -20.57
N LYS A 86 6.46 2.86 -20.73
CA LYS A 86 7.05 2.52 -22.03
C LYS A 86 6.85 1.07 -22.46
N THR A 87 6.89 0.15 -21.50
CA THR A 87 6.95 -1.29 -21.80
C THR A 87 5.66 -2.04 -21.48
N GLY A 88 4.80 -1.47 -20.62
CA GLY A 88 3.63 -2.13 -20.06
C GLY A 88 3.95 -3.28 -19.11
N LYS A 89 5.23 -3.50 -18.79
CA LYS A 89 5.72 -4.56 -17.90
C LYS A 89 6.08 -3.96 -16.55
N ASN A 90 5.55 -4.53 -15.48
CA ASN A 90 5.84 -4.07 -14.14
C ASN A 90 7.23 -4.57 -13.68
N PRO A 91 8.23 -3.68 -13.50
CA PRO A 91 9.59 -4.10 -13.13
C PRO A 91 9.67 -4.64 -11.69
N TYR A 92 8.67 -4.40 -10.86
CA TYR A 92 8.62 -4.87 -9.47
C TYR A 92 8.14 -6.33 -9.31
N ASN A 93 7.69 -6.97 -10.39
CA ASN A 93 7.29 -8.38 -10.32
C ASN A 93 8.48 -9.24 -9.84
N ASN A 94 8.26 -10.02 -8.78
CA ASN A 94 9.25 -10.86 -8.09
C ASN A 94 10.27 -10.13 -7.20
N ASP A 95 10.14 -8.82 -6.97
CA ASP A 95 10.91 -8.12 -5.94
C ASP A 95 10.25 -8.32 -4.56
N GLU A 96 10.88 -9.12 -3.69
CA GLU A 96 10.32 -9.48 -2.38
C GLU A 96 10.07 -8.28 -1.46
N ALA A 97 10.94 -7.27 -1.50
CA ALA A 97 10.79 -6.09 -0.66
C ALA A 97 9.59 -5.26 -1.12
N VAL A 98 9.45 -5.10 -2.43
CA VAL A 98 8.32 -4.38 -3.02
C VAL A 98 7.01 -5.16 -2.84
N ILE A 99 7.02 -6.47 -2.99
CA ILE A 99 5.85 -7.34 -2.74
C ILE A 99 5.34 -7.17 -1.31
N LYS A 100 6.25 -7.13 -0.32
CA LYS A 100 5.87 -6.91 1.09
C LYS A 100 5.24 -5.54 1.32
N ASN A 101 5.77 -4.50 0.68
CA ASN A 101 5.16 -3.16 0.78
C ASN A 101 3.82 -3.09 0.05
N GLY A 102 3.72 -3.74 -1.12
CA GLY A 102 2.49 -3.89 -1.89
C GLY A 102 1.35 -4.51 -1.07
N TYR A 103 1.65 -5.50 -0.22
CA TYR A 103 0.65 -6.04 0.72
C TYR A 103 0.14 -5.00 1.72
N THR A 104 1.02 -4.13 2.23
CA THR A 104 0.65 -3.11 3.21
C THR A 104 -0.32 -2.11 2.60
N ILE A 105 -0.06 -1.69 1.37
CA ILE A 105 -0.96 -0.81 0.61
C ILE A 105 -2.28 -1.53 0.30
N PHE A 106 -2.22 -2.76 -0.23
CA PHE A 106 -3.41 -3.58 -0.52
C PHE A 106 -4.31 -3.77 0.70
N SER A 107 -3.71 -4.03 1.87
CA SER A 107 -4.43 -4.24 3.13
C SER A 107 -5.28 -3.04 3.53
N THR A 108 -4.85 -1.82 3.20
CA THR A 108 -5.56 -0.59 3.56
C THR A 108 -6.50 -0.09 2.47
N ALA A 109 -6.15 -0.29 1.19
CA ALA A 109 -6.89 0.27 0.07
C ALA A 109 -7.87 -0.72 -0.60
N CYS A 110 -7.59 -2.03 -0.56
CA CYS A 110 -8.26 -3.00 -1.42
C CYS A 110 -8.94 -4.14 -0.65
N SER A 111 -8.35 -4.57 0.48
CA SER A 111 -8.78 -5.77 1.22
C SER A 111 -10.22 -5.72 1.71
N GLY A 112 -10.74 -4.52 2.00
CA GLY A 112 -12.12 -4.32 2.44
C GLY A 112 -13.15 -4.88 1.46
N CYS A 113 -12.85 -4.82 0.16
CA CYS A 113 -13.69 -5.30 -0.93
C CYS A 113 -13.21 -6.63 -1.51
N HIS A 114 -11.89 -6.83 -1.64
CA HIS A 114 -11.33 -8.01 -2.32
C HIS A 114 -10.86 -9.12 -1.39
N GLY A 115 -11.00 -8.98 -0.07
CA GLY A 115 -10.51 -9.97 0.89
C GLY A 115 -9.04 -9.75 1.27
N HIS A 116 -8.61 -10.32 2.39
CA HIS A 116 -7.26 -10.08 2.95
C HIS A 116 -6.13 -10.72 2.15
N LEU A 117 -6.43 -11.77 1.38
CA LEU A 117 -5.56 -12.49 0.46
C LEU A 117 -6.07 -12.36 -0.98
N ALA A 118 -6.84 -11.31 -1.28
CA ALA A 118 -7.46 -11.09 -2.57
C ALA A 118 -8.40 -12.25 -3.03
N GLU A 119 -8.95 -13.01 -2.08
CA GLU A 119 -9.80 -14.18 -2.29
C GLU A 119 -11.25 -13.85 -2.70
N GLY A 120 -11.59 -12.56 -2.76
CA GLY A 120 -12.93 -12.06 -3.04
C GLY A 120 -13.77 -11.88 -1.79
N LYS A 121 -14.61 -10.85 -1.78
CA LYS A 121 -15.57 -10.58 -0.69
C LYS A 121 -16.79 -9.82 -1.23
N LEU A 122 -16.66 -8.51 -1.39
CA LEU A 122 -17.65 -7.67 -2.08
C LEU A 122 -17.32 -7.56 -3.57
N GLY A 123 -16.02 -7.44 -3.87
CA GLY A 123 -15.46 -7.57 -5.21
C GLY A 123 -15.00 -9.00 -5.50
N PRO A 124 -14.66 -9.30 -6.76
CA PRO A 124 -14.18 -10.62 -7.17
C PRO A 124 -12.83 -10.96 -6.54
N ALA A 125 -12.47 -12.24 -6.56
CA ALA A 125 -11.10 -12.68 -6.31
C ALA A 125 -10.15 -12.08 -7.37
N LEU A 126 -8.89 -11.85 -6.99
CA LEU A 126 -7.86 -11.29 -7.88
C LEU A 126 -6.60 -12.18 -7.98
N HIS A 127 -6.59 -13.33 -7.32
CA HIS A 127 -5.46 -14.27 -7.34
C HIS A 127 -5.71 -15.51 -8.21
N ASP A 128 -6.88 -15.63 -8.84
CA ASP A 128 -7.25 -16.79 -9.65
C ASP A 128 -7.04 -16.58 -11.17
N ASP A 129 -7.40 -17.59 -11.95
CA ASP A 129 -7.29 -17.61 -13.42
C ASP A 129 -8.25 -16.65 -14.15
N TYR A 130 -9.33 -16.24 -13.49
CA TYR A 130 -10.46 -15.60 -14.12
C TYR A 130 -10.40 -14.08 -13.95
N TRP A 131 -10.30 -13.38 -15.07
CA TRP A 131 -10.32 -11.92 -15.10
C TRP A 131 -11.57 -11.45 -15.82
N THR A 132 -12.50 -10.81 -15.10
CA THR A 132 -13.70 -10.18 -15.69
C THR A 132 -13.34 -9.23 -16.82
N TYR A 133 -12.23 -8.51 -16.69
CA TYR A 133 -11.63 -7.71 -17.76
C TYR A 133 -10.42 -8.47 -18.31
N PRO A 134 -10.48 -9.02 -19.54
CA PRO A 134 -9.39 -9.85 -20.09
C PRO A 134 -8.03 -9.13 -20.16
N GLY A 135 -8.04 -7.79 -20.28
CA GLY A 135 -6.82 -6.98 -20.23
C GLY A 135 -6.02 -7.14 -18.94
N ASN A 136 -6.67 -7.51 -17.83
CA ASN A 136 -6.03 -7.66 -16.52
C ASN A 136 -5.15 -8.90 -16.42
N GLN A 137 -5.13 -9.76 -17.45
CA GLN A 137 -4.11 -10.78 -17.61
C GLN A 137 -2.72 -10.18 -17.89
N PHE A 138 -2.65 -8.92 -18.34
CA PHE A 138 -1.40 -8.17 -18.56
C PHE A 138 -1.26 -7.05 -17.52
N ASP A 139 -0.03 -6.67 -17.17
CA ASP A 139 0.19 -5.61 -16.18
C ASP A 139 -0.33 -4.25 -16.65
N LYS A 140 -0.18 -3.91 -17.94
CA LYS A 140 -0.79 -2.71 -18.55
C LYS A 140 -2.29 -2.62 -18.27
N GLY A 141 -3.04 -3.67 -18.64
CA GLY A 141 -4.50 -3.66 -18.46
C GLY A 141 -4.91 -3.67 -17.00
N PHE A 142 -4.15 -4.37 -16.16
CA PHE A 142 -4.44 -4.39 -14.73
C PHE A 142 -4.23 -3.03 -14.08
N PHE A 143 -3.16 -2.32 -14.45
CA PHE A 143 -2.94 -0.93 -14.05
C PHE A 143 -4.06 -0.02 -14.54
N GLU A 144 -4.52 -0.16 -15.79
CA GLU A 144 -5.64 0.61 -16.33
C GLU A 144 -6.91 0.46 -15.48
N THR A 145 -7.21 -0.75 -15.01
CA THR A 145 -8.36 -1.00 -14.13
C THR A 145 -8.18 -0.36 -12.76
N ILE A 146 -7.00 -0.46 -12.14
CA ILE A 146 -6.78 0.11 -10.81
C ILE A 146 -6.77 1.64 -10.89
N TYR A 147 -6.04 2.21 -11.84
CA TYR A 147 -5.89 3.65 -12.02
C TYR A 147 -7.21 4.31 -12.46
N GLY A 148 -7.84 3.76 -13.51
CA GLY A 148 -9.02 4.32 -14.16
C GLY A 148 -10.35 3.83 -13.59
N GLY A 149 -10.35 2.78 -12.78
CA GLY A 149 -11.54 2.15 -12.22
C GLY A 149 -12.13 1.06 -13.11
N GLY A 150 -12.91 0.18 -12.48
CA GLY A 150 -13.78 -0.80 -13.12
C GLY A 150 -15.24 -0.34 -13.14
N GLN A 151 -16.18 -1.29 -13.18
CA GLN A 151 -17.60 -0.99 -13.04
C GLN A 151 -18.06 -0.93 -11.58
N GLY A 152 -19.17 -0.21 -11.36
CA GLY A 152 -19.87 -0.17 -10.08
C GLY A 152 -19.04 0.49 -8.99
N MET A 153 -18.80 -0.23 -7.90
CA MET A 153 -18.10 0.29 -6.71
C MET A 153 -16.58 0.30 -6.85
N MET A 154 -16.00 -0.31 -7.89
CA MET A 154 -14.57 -0.25 -8.16
C MET A 154 -14.22 1.07 -8.86
N GLY A 155 -14.26 2.18 -8.12
CA GLY A 155 -13.89 3.49 -8.61
C GLY A 155 -12.39 3.63 -8.92
N PRO A 156 -12.00 4.70 -9.64
CA PRO A 156 -10.61 4.98 -9.96
C PRO A 156 -9.78 5.20 -8.69
N GLN A 157 -8.59 4.60 -8.62
CA GLN A 157 -7.64 4.82 -7.53
C GLN A 157 -6.67 5.98 -7.78
N LYS A 158 -6.68 6.57 -8.99
CA LYS A 158 -5.92 7.80 -9.28
C LYS A 158 -6.29 8.90 -8.30
N GLY A 159 -5.30 9.62 -7.79
CA GLY A 159 -5.52 10.66 -6.79
C GLY A 159 -5.82 10.15 -5.38
N LEU A 160 -5.84 8.82 -5.16
CA LEU A 160 -5.87 8.20 -3.83
C LEU A 160 -4.49 7.64 -3.48
N ILE A 161 -3.95 6.80 -4.36
CA ILE A 161 -2.60 6.22 -4.30
C ILE A 161 -1.79 6.63 -5.54
N SER A 162 -0.48 6.67 -5.40
CA SER A 162 0.45 6.99 -6.48
C SER A 162 0.57 5.86 -7.50
N GLN A 163 1.02 6.21 -8.70
CA GLN A 163 1.26 5.24 -9.76
C GLN A 163 2.30 4.20 -9.37
N ASP A 164 3.32 4.59 -8.60
CA ASP A 164 4.31 3.66 -8.07
C ASP A 164 3.68 2.68 -7.09
N GLU A 165 2.90 3.17 -6.11
CA GLU A 165 2.16 2.32 -5.16
C GLU A 165 1.22 1.34 -5.86
N ILE A 166 0.56 1.74 -6.96
CA ILE A 166 -0.25 0.83 -7.79
C ILE A 166 0.61 -0.33 -8.33
N LEU A 167 1.81 -0.05 -8.85
CA LEU A 167 2.72 -1.10 -9.33
C LEU A 167 3.16 -2.04 -8.19
N GLN A 168 3.34 -1.53 -6.98
CA GLN A 168 3.67 -2.37 -5.82
C GLN A 168 2.50 -3.29 -5.42
N VAL A 169 1.28 -2.75 -5.37
CA VAL A 169 0.05 -3.53 -5.13
C VAL A 169 -0.11 -4.62 -6.19
N MET A 170 0.06 -4.28 -7.47
CA MET A 170 0.01 -5.25 -8.56
C MET A 170 1.02 -6.38 -8.35
N SER A 171 2.25 -6.05 -7.99
CA SER A 171 3.31 -7.05 -7.72
C SER A 171 2.91 -8.03 -6.63
N TRP A 172 2.32 -7.53 -5.54
CA TRP A 172 1.82 -8.40 -4.47
C TRP A 172 0.70 -9.32 -4.97
N ILE A 173 -0.31 -8.80 -5.68
CA ILE A 173 -1.41 -9.62 -6.22
C ILE A 173 -0.87 -10.69 -7.18
N ARG A 174 0.09 -10.35 -8.05
CA ARG A 174 0.75 -11.31 -8.95
C ARG A 174 1.55 -12.39 -8.20
N SER A 175 2.06 -12.08 -7.02
CA SER A 175 2.87 -13.00 -6.21
C SER A 175 2.05 -14.08 -5.51
N ILE A 176 0.80 -13.77 -5.16
CA ILE A 176 -0.13 -14.69 -4.47
C ILE A 176 -1.03 -15.46 -5.43
N TYR A 177 -0.85 -15.28 -6.74
CA TYR A 177 -1.61 -15.99 -7.77
C TYR A 177 -1.45 -17.52 -7.63
N ASP A 178 -2.57 -18.23 -7.54
CA ASP A 178 -2.63 -19.67 -7.31
C ASP A 178 -3.23 -20.46 -8.49
N GLY A 179 -3.50 -19.77 -9.61
CA GLY A 179 -4.01 -20.36 -10.84
C GLY A 179 -2.94 -21.07 -11.70
N ASP A 180 -3.30 -21.42 -12.95
CA ASP A 180 -2.41 -22.10 -13.88
C ASP A 180 -1.19 -21.22 -14.27
N PRO A 181 0.05 -21.61 -13.92
CA PRO A 181 1.24 -20.81 -14.25
C PRO A 181 1.39 -20.51 -15.74
N LYS A 182 0.81 -21.31 -16.65
CA LYS A 182 0.83 -21.05 -18.10
C LYS A 182 -0.01 -19.83 -18.51
N LYS A 183 -1.00 -19.48 -17.69
CA LYS A 183 -1.91 -18.34 -17.87
C LYS A 183 -1.39 -17.05 -17.25
N ALA A 184 -0.36 -17.10 -16.40
CA ALA A 184 0.32 -15.93 -15.84
C ALA A 184 1.06 -15.11 -16.92
N LYS A 185 0.33 -14.32 -17.73
CA LYS A 185 0.90 -13.60 -18.89
C LYS A 185 1.87 -12.49 -18.49
N TRP A 186 1.76 -11.95 -17.26
CA TRP A 186 2.68 -10.97 -16.69
C TRP A 186 4.10 -11.50 -16.46
N LYS A 187 4.31 -12.82 -16.50
CA LYS A 187 5.64 -13.46 -16.40
C LYS A 187 6.37 -13.58 -17.75
N LYS A 188 5.76 -13.15 -18.86
CA LYS A 188 6.27 -13.29 -20.24
C LYS A 188 6.67 -11.93 -20.81
#